data_AF-F8NP03-F1
#
_entry.id   AF-F8NP03-F1
#
_cell.length_a   1.000
_cell.length_b   1.000
_cell.length_c   1.000
_cell.angle_alpha   90.00
_cell.angle_beta   90.00
_cell.angle_gamma   90.00
#
_symmetry.space_group_name_H-M   'P 1'
#
loop_
_entity.id
_entity.type
_entity.pdbx_description
1 polymer ?
#
loop_
_entity_poly.entity_id
_entity_poly.type
_entity_poly.pdbx_seq_one_letter_code
_entity_poly.pdbx_strand_id
1 'polypeptide(L)' 'ILNVALFLLGLVFSSDVLASSAPNIVDVGYARYLGNKSYPNTVAYLGIPYAEPPLAELRWRAPLPL' A
#
# COMPACT_ATOMS: atom_id res chain seq x y z
N ILE A 1 -15.97 43.02 17.29
CA ILE A 1 -15.95 42.89 15.81
C ILE A 1 -14.61 42.30 15.34
N LEU A 2 -13.46 42.82 15.79
CA LEU A 2 -12.12 42.34 15.39
C LEU A 2 -11.83 40.86 15.76
N ASN A 3 -12.20 40.41 16.97
CA ASN A 3 -11.93 39.04 17.42
C ASN A 3 -12.76 37.98 16.67
N VAL A 4 -13.95 38.34 16.17
CA VAL A 4 -14.82 37.44 15.40
C VAL A 4 -14.25 37.24 13.98
N ALA A 5 -13.75 38.32 13.37
CA ALA A 5 -13.09 38.25 12.06
C ALA A 5 -11.80 37.42 12.11
N LEU A 6 -11.03 37.52 13.19
CA LEU A 6 -9.80 36.74 13.38
C LEU A 6 -10.10 35.24 13.60
N PHE A 7 -11.17 34.92 14.31
CA PHE A 7 -11.62 33.53 14.52
C PHE A 7 -12.16 32.89 13.23
N LEU A 8 -12.92 33.64 12.44
CA LEU A 8 -13.40 33.20 11.13
C LEU A 8 -12.25 33.01 10.14
N LEU A 9 -11.23 33.87 10.17
CA LEU A 9 -10.03 33.72 9.32
C LEU A 9 -9.26 32.43 9.63
N GLY A 10 -9.09 32.08 10.92
CA GLY A 10 -8.42 30.84 11.34
C GLY A 10 -9.14 29.57 10.87
N LEU A 11 -10.48 29.58 10.81
CA LEU A 11 -11.28 28.48 10.29
C LEU A 11 -11.10 28.23 8.79
N VAL A 12 -10.75 29.27 8.00
CA VAL A 12 -10.45 29.12 6.56
C VAL A 12 -9.08 28.47 6.32
N PHE A 13 -8.17 28.54 7.30
CA PHE A 13 -6.82 27.96 7.20
C PHE A 13 -6.68 26.55 7.77
N SER A 14 -7.68 26.01 8.47
CA SER A 14 -7.67 24.63 8.94
C SER A 14 -7.99 23.66 7.81
N SER A 15 -7.01 23.40 6.95
CA SER A 15 -7.06 22.25 6.05
C SER A 15 -6.62 21.02 6.83
N ASP A 16 -7.57 20.17 7.24
CA ASP A 16 -7.26 18.84 7.73
C ASP A 16 -6.66 18.02 6.59
N VAL A 17 -5.32 18.03 6.48
CA VAL A 17 -4.60 17.06 5.65
C VAL A 17 -4.71 15.71 6.36
N LEU A 18 -5.80 15.00 6.09
CA LEU A 18 -5.86 13.55 6.30
C LEU A 18 -4.90 12.92 5.30
N ALA A 19 -3.60 12.95 5.64
CA ALA A 19 -2.59 12.17 4.95
C ALA A 19 -2.87 10.69 5.21
N SER A 20 -3.82 10.13 4.47
CA SER A 20 -3.88 8.69 4.29
C SER A 20 -2.57 8.32 3.60
N SER A 21 -1.64 7.70 4.34
CA SER A 21 -0.47 7.08 3.73
C SER A 21 -0.98 6.24 2.58
N ALA A 22 -0.54 6.54 1.35
CA ALA A 22 -0.88 5.73 0.20
C ALA A 22 -0.65 4.25 0.57
N PRO A 23 -1.59 3.35 0.26
CA PRO A 23 -1.43 1.95 0.61
C PRO A 23 -0.16 1.45 -0.06
N ASN A 24 0.64 0.65 0.65
CA ASN A 24 1.90 0.12 0.13
C ASN A 24 1.61 -0.99 -0.89
N ILE A 25 1.05 -0.63 -2.04
CA ILE A 25 0.66 -1.55 -3.10
C ILE A 25 1.70 -1.45 -4.23
N VAL A 26 2.22 -2.60 -4.64
CA VAL A 26 3.12 -2.72 -5.79
C VAL A 26 2.43 -3.49 -6.89
N ASP A 27 2.39 -2.92 -8.08
CA ASP A 27 1.95 -3.59 -9.32
C ASP A 27 3.17 -4.13 -10.06
N VAL A 28 3.16 -5.43 -10.37
CA VAL A 28 4.25 -6.13 -11.07
C VAL A 28 3.81 -6.63 -12.45
N GLY A 29 2.66 -6.18 -12.95
CA GLY A 29 2.12 -6.52 -14.27
C GLY A 29 1.11 -7.66 -14.26
N TYR A 30 1.39 -8.76 -13.56
CA TYR A 30 0.45 -9.91 -13.45
C TYR A 30 -0.38 -9.88 -12.16
N ALA A 31 0.05 -9.14 -11.15
CA ALA A 31 -0.62 -9.04 -9.85
C ALA A 31 -0.29 -7.73 -9.14
N ARG A 32 -1.10 -7.41 -8.12
CA ARG A 32 -0.86 -6.30 -7.20
C ARG A 32 -0.74 -6.83 -5.77
N TYR A 33 0.33 -6.46 -5.08
CA TYR A 33 0.61 -6.93 -3.72
C TYR A 33 0.53 -5.79 -2.73
N LEU A 34 -0.22 -5.98 -1.65
CA LEU A 34 -0.26 -5.09 -0.51
C LEU A 34 0.82 -5.48 0.50
N GLY A 35 1.72 -4.55 0.81
CA GLY A 35 2.79 -4.71 1.76
C GLY A 35 2.39 -4.28 3.18
N ASN A 36 2.99 -4.93 4.17
CA ASN A 36 2.87 -4.60 5.57
C ASN A 36 4.02 -3.68 6.02
N LYS A 37 3.70 -2.45 6.41
CA LYS A 37 4.67 -1.48 6.95
C LYS A 37 4.71 -1.56 8.49
N SER A 38 5.37 -2.59 9.01
CA SER A 38 5.58 -2.73 10.47
C SER A 38 6.77 -1.94 11.01
N TYR A 39 7.67 -1.46 10.12
CA TYR A 39 8.85 -0.68 10.49
C TYR A 39 8.86 0.68 9.77
N PRO A 40 9.46 1.72 10.35
CA PRO A 40 9.40 3.09 9.80
C PRO A 40 9.90 3.21 8.36
N ASN A 41 10.95 2.46 8.02
CA ASN A 41 11.69 2.53 6.77
C ASN A 41 11.62 1.25 5.93
N THR A 42 10.75 0.31 6.28
CA THR A 42 10.67 -0.98 5.58
C THR A 42 9.22 -1.42 5.42
N VAL A 43 8.89 -1.90 4.22
CA VAL A 43 7.62 -2.57 3.91
C VAL A 43 7.91 -4.02 3.56
N ALA A 44 7.25 -4.95 4.24
CA ALA A 44 7.38 -6.38 3.98
C ALA A 44 6.27 -6.85 3.02
N TYR A 45 6.68 -7.56 1.96
CA TYR A 45 5.80 -8.26 1.03
C TYR A 45 6.10 -9.75 1.15
N LEU A 46 5.14 -10.53 1.66
CA LEU A 46 5.35 -11.92 2.06
C LEU A 46 4.44 -12.86 1.27
N GLY A 47 4.89 -14.10 1.04
CA GLY A 47 4.10 -15.12 0.34
C GLY A 47 3.87 -14.83 -1.14
N ILE A 48 4.79 -14.10 -1.78
CA ILE A 48 4.69 -13.73 -3.20
C ILE A 48 4.96 -14.96 -4.06
N PRO A 49 3.99 -15.44 -4.86
CA PRO A 49 4.23 -16.55 -5.78
C PRO A 49 5.16 -16.09 -6.90
N TYR A 50 6.16 -16.91 -7.22
CA TYR A 50 7.10 -16.70 -8.32
C TYR A 50 6.93 -17.71 -9.46
N ALA A 51 6.10 -18.73 -9.23
CA ALA A 51 5.82 -19.82 -10.15
C ALA A 51 4.45 -20.42 -9.84
N GLU A 52 3.89 -21.14 -10.79
CA GLU A 52 2.68 -21.95 -10.62
C GLU A 52 2.87 -23.01 -9.52
N PRO A 53 1.84 -23.32 -8.71
CA PRO A 53 1.92 -24.37 -7.69
C PRO A 53 2.30 -25.73 -8.29
N PRO A 54 3.30 -26.45 -7.76
CA PRO A 54 3.79 -27.72 -8.32
C PRO A 54 2.89 -28.90 -7.92
N LEU A 55 1.60 -28.82 -8.26
CA LEU A 55 0.56 -29.79 -7.94
C LEU A 55 0.27 -30.70 -9.14
N ALA A 56 -0.35 -31.86 -8.88
CA ALA A 56 -0.74 -32.83 -9.90
C ALA A 56 0.42 -33.17 -10.87
N GLU A 57 0.21 -33.00 -12.18
CA GLU A 57 1.18 -33.28 -13.24
C GLU A 57 2.43 -32.39 -13.21
N LEU A 58 2.39 -31.26 -12.48
CA LEU A 58 3.55 -30.38 -12.28
C LEU A 58 4.49 -30.89 -11.18
N ARG A 59 4.09 -31.94 -10.45
CA ARG A 59 4.95 -32.57 -9.45
C ARG A 59 6.22 -33.10 -10.11
N TRP A 60 7.37 -32.75 -9.51
CA TRP A 60 8.71 -33.16 -9.98
C TRP A 60 9.05 -32.66 -11.40
N ARG A 61 8.40 -31.56 -11.84
CA ARG A 61 8.72 -30.84 -13.07
C ARG A 61 9.43 -29.52 -12.76
N ALA A 62 10.00 -28.91 -13.79
CA ALA A 62 10.54 -27.55 -13.68
C ALA A 62 9.41 -26.55 -13.35
N PRO A 63 9.68 -25.49 -12.57
CA PRO A 63 8.70 -24.44 -12.29
C PRO A 63 8.21 -23.75 -13.57
N LEU A 64 6.91 -23.42 -13.61
CA LEU A 64 6.31 -22.62 -14.67
C LEU A 64 6.07 -21.19 -14.18
N PRO A 65 6.28 -20.14 -15.01
CA PRO A 65 5.96 -18.77 -14.65
C PRO A 65 4.44 -18.54 -14.52
N LEU A 66 4.07 -17.48 -13.82
CA LEU A 66 2.68 -17.01 -13.62
C LEU A 66 2.16 -16.20 -14.82
#